data_AF-A0A918RD42-F1
#
_entry.id   AF-A0A918RD42-F1
#
_cell.length_a   1.000
_cell.length_b   1.000
_cell.length_c   1.000
_cell.angle_alpha   90.00
_cell.angle_beta   90.00
_cell.angle_gamma   90.00
#
_symmetry.space_group_name_H-M   'P 1'
#
loop_
_entity.id
_entity.type
_entity.pdbx_description
1 polymer ?
#
loop_
_entity_poly.entity_id
_entity_poly.type
_entity_poly.pdbx_seq_one_letter_code
_entity_poly.pdbx_strand_id
1 'polypeptide(L)'
;MLELLDAHRLDARFLRRVAAQGPQTFGDDLVRRARQRQERTAAGVTRRITLARQAADWLRRDGAGQPLVLLKDFTLYGRTGDPAHLRRSGDLDVVSDEPQQWADTLTREGFVPEGELDTLDEYCRLRSPDGHQVEVHSHVRVPRLPDGVHPSDCDPRLHPGD
;
A
#
# COMPACT_ATOMS: atom_id res chain seq x y z
N MET A 1 17.69 16.43 2.29
CA MET A 1 16.35 16.73 2.87
C MET A 1 15.22 16.02 2.13
N LEU A 2 15.00 16.30 0.84
CA LEU A 2 13.90 15.66 0.08
C LEU A 2 14.03 14.12 -0.02
N GLU A 3 15.25 13.59 -0.05
CA GLU A 3 15.51 12.14 0.02
C GLU A 3 15.21 11.55 1.39
N LEU A 4 15.52 12.27 2.48
CA LEU A 4 15.15 11.86 3.84
C LEU A 4 13.63 11.83 4.02
N LEU A 5 12.92 12.82 3.47
CA LEU A 5 11.46 12.80 3.44
C LEU A 5 10.92 11.58 2.69
N ASP A 6 11.57 11.16 1.59
CA ASP A 6 11.16 9.96 0.84
C ASP A 6 11.45 8.68 1.63
N ALA A 7 12.69 8.53 2.13
CA ALA A 7 13.16 7.36 2.85
C ALA A 7 12.30 7.07 4.09
N HIS A 8 11.87 8.13 4.79
CA HIS A 8 11.04 8.02 5.98
C HIS A 8 9.53 8.21 5.71
N ARG A 9 9.12 8.34 4.45
CA ARG A 9 7.71 8.51 4.02
C ARG A 9 7.01 9.68 4.73
N LEU A 10 7.72 10.80 4.90
CA LEU A 10 7.30 11.95 5.70
C LEU A 10 6.66 13.09 4.89
N ASP A 11 6.52 12.98 3.57
CA ASP A 11 6.04 14.08 2.71
C ASP A 11 4.69 14.67 3.20
N ALA A 12 3.73 13.82 3.57
CA ALA A 12 2.43 14.28 4.04
C ALA A 12 2.50 15.00 5.40
N ARG A 13 3.35 14.52 6.32
CA ARG A 13 3.58 15.16 7.63
C ARG A 13 4.31 16.49 7.46
N PHE A 14 5.31 16.52 6.57
CA PHE A 14 6.03 17.73 6.20
C PHE A 14 5.08 18.78 5.61
N LEU A 15 4.25 18.41 4.63
CA LEU A 15 3.31 19.35 4.00
C LEU A 15 2.21 19.83 4.95
N ARG A 16 1.76 18.99 5.90
CA ARG A 16 0.86 19.42 6.98
C ARG A 16 1.54 20.47 7.87
N ARG A 17 2.83 20.30 8.19
CA ARG A 17 3.61 21.29 8.96
C ARG A 17 3.81 22.59 8.18
N VAL A 18 4.09 22.51 6.87
CA VAL A 18 4.19 23.67 5.97
C VAL A 18 2.87 24.45 5.94
N ALA A 19 1.73 23.76 5.90
CA ALA A 19 0.42 24.41 5.94
C ALA A 19 0.16 25.15 7.27
N ALA A 20 0.68 24.63 8.39
CA ALA A 20 0.51 25.23 9.72
C ALA A 20 1.47 26.39 10.00
N GLN A 21 2.70 26.34 9.48
CA GLN A 21 3.77 27.30 9.81
C GLN A 21 4.04 28.31 8.66
N GLY A 22 3.48 28.07 7.47
CA GLY A 22 3.69 28.89 6.29
C GLY A 22 4.85 28.39 5.40
N PRO A 23 4.76 28.55 4.07
CA PRO A 23 5.77 28.06 3.12
C PRO A 23 7.13 28.76 3.24
N GLN A 24 7.14 30.02 3.72
CA GLN A 24 8.34 30.85 3.83
C GLN A 24 9.41 30.26 4.77
N THR A 25 9.04 29.36 5.68
CA THR A 25 9.95 28.71 6.64
C THR A 25 10.76 27.56 6.04
N PHE A 26 10.30 26.93 4.94
CA PHE A 26 10.84 25.64 4.47
C PHE A 26 11.49 25.68 3.08
N GLY A 27 11.47 26.84 2.42
CA GLY A 27 12.00 27.02 1.07
C GLY A 27 11.07 26.51 -0.02
N ASP A 28 10.74 27.38 -0.98
CA ASP A 28 9.69 27.12 -1.98
C ASP A 28 9.98 25.90 -2.87
N ASP A 29 11.23 25.66 -3.24
CA ASP A 29 11.61 24.52 -4.09
C ASP A 29 11.37 23.18 -3.38
N LEU A 30 11.71 23.09 -2.08
CA LEU A 30 11.49 21.88 -1.29
C LEU A 30 9.99 21.59 -1.14
N VAL A 31 9.20 22.62 -0.81
CA VAL A 31 7.74 22.52 -0.69
C VAL A 31 7.11 22.08 -2.02
N ARG A 32 7.51 22.71 -3.13
CA ARG A 32 7.02 22.38 -4.47
C ARG A 32 7.32 20.92 -4.84
N ARG A 33 8.56 20.46 -4.63
CA ARG A 33 8.94 19.07 -4.95
C ARG A 33 8.23 18.04 -4.07
N ALA A 34 8.05 18.34 -2.79
CA ALA A 34 7.28 17.48 -1.87
C ALA A 34 5.82 17.36 -2.32
N ARG A 35 5.17 18.48 -2.73
CA ARG A 35 3.81 18.48 -3.28
C ARG A 35 3.69 17.62 -4.54
N GLN A 36 4.57 17.85 -5.52
CA GLN A 36 4.60 17.07 -6.77
C GLN A 36 4.79 15.57 -6.51
N ARG A 37 5.54 15.18 -5.48
CA ARG A 37 5.69 13.78 -5.10
C ARG A 37 4.43 13.23 -4.40
N GLN A 38 3.81 14.01 -3.51
CA GLN A 38 2.56 13.61 -2.88
C GLN A 38 1.45 13.41 -3.91
N GLU A 39 1.34 14.30 -4.90
CA GLU A 39 0.39 14.18 -6.03
C GLU A 39 0.63 12.91 -6.85
N ARG A 40 1.88 12.62 -7.23
CA ARG A 40 2.22 11.37 -7.92
C ARG A 40 1.89 10.14 -7.09
N THR A 41 2.15 10.19 -5.79
CA THR A 41 1.83 9.10 -4.86
C THR A 41 0.31 8.91 -4.78
N ALA A 42 -0.45 10.01 -4.68
CA ALA A 42 -1.90 9.99 -4.66
C ALA A 42 -2.49 9.39 -5.94
N ALA A 43 -2.02 9.83 -7.10
CA ALA A 43 -2.42 9.26 -8.39
C ALA A 43 -2.14 7.75 -8.47
N GLY A 44 -0.97 7.31 -8.01
CA GLY A 44 -0.65 5.89 -7.92
C GLY A 44 -1.60 5.15 -6.97
N VAL A 45 -1.90 5.71 -5.80
CA VAL A 45 -2.75 5.06 -4.79
C VAL A 45 -4.17 4.93 -5.31
N THR A 46 -4.69 5.98 -5.95
CA THR A 46 -6.00 5.95 -6.62
C THR A 46 -6.07 4.85 -7.68
N ARG A 47 -5.04 4.69 -8.52
CA ARG A 47 -5.00 3.59 -9.51
C ARG A 47 -5.11 2.21 -8.86
N ARG A 48 -4.40 1.98 -7.75
CA ARG A 48 -4.47 0.70 -7.01
C ARG A 48 -5.83 0.48 -6.34
N ILE A 49 -6.45 1.53 -5.80
CA ILE A 49 -7.81 1.44 -5.27
C ILE A 49 -8.79 1.07 -6.39
N THR A 50 -8.64 1.66 -7.57
CA THR A 50 -9.44 1.31 -8.74
C THR A 50 -9.22 -0.14 -9.15
N LEU A 51 -7.97 -0.58 -9.26
CA LEU A 51 -7.62 -1.96 -9.59
C LEU A 51 -8.18 -2.95 -8.56
N ALA A 52 -8.06 -2.66 -7.27
CA ALA A 52 -8.62 -3.49 -6.20
C ALA A 52 -10.15 -3.62 -6.31
N ARG A 53 -10.85 -2.53 -6.65
CA ARG A 53 -12.29 -2.55 -6.90
C ARG A 53 -12.65 -3.39 -8.13
N GLN A 54 -11.91 -3.23 -9.22
CA GLN A 54 -12.11 -4.02 -10.43
C GLN A 54 -11.89 -5.51 -10.17
N ALA A 55 -10.81 -5.89 -9.49
CA ALA A 55 -10.54 -7.27 -9.09
C ALA A 55 -11.68 -7.85 -8.23
N ALA A 56 -12.15 -7.08 -7.23
CA ALA A 56 -13.30 -7.50 -6.42
C ALA A 56 -14.58 -7.67 -7.27
N ASP A 57 -14.83 -6.81 -8.25
CA ASP A 57 -15.97 -6.93 -9.16
C ASP A 57 -15.86 -8.18 -10.03
N TRP A 58 -14.67 -8.50 -10.54
CA TRP A 58 -14.41 -9.69 -11.34
C TRP A 58 -14.67 -10.97 -10.53
N LEU A 59 -14.14 -11.04 -9.32
CA LEU A 59 -14.35 -12.18 -8.43
C LEU A 59 -15.81 -12.38 -8.04
N ARG A 60 -16.53 -11.28 -7.76
CA ARG A 60 -17.97 -11.35 -7.46
C ARG A 60 -18.78 -11.90 -8.65
N ARG A 61 -18.42 -11.54 -9.89
CA ARG A 61 -19.06 -12.11 -11.10
C ARG A 61 -18.83 -13.61 -11.22
N ASP A 62 -17.67 -14.09 -10.77
CA ASP A 62 -17.30 -15.50 -10.81
C ASP A 62 -17.79 -16.30 -9.59
N GLY A 63 -18.66 -15.70 -8.77
CA GLY A 63 -19.28 -16.37 -7.63
C GLY A 63 -18.37 -16.51 -6.41
N ALA A 64 -17.27 -15.77 -6.32
CA ALA A 64 -16.47 -15.72 -5.12
C ALA A 64 -17.29 -15.09 -3.97
N GLY A 65 -17.57 -15.87 -2.93
CA GLY A 65 -18.31 -15.42 -1.74
C GLY A 65 -17.44 -14.74 -0.67
N GLN A 66 -16.12 -14.75 -0.85
CA GLN A 66 -15.15 -14.36 0.17
C GLN A 66 -14.74 -12.89 0.04
N PRO A 67 -14.52 -12.18 1.16
CA PRO A 67 -14.07 -10.79 1.16
C PRO A 67 -12.60 -10.67 0.77
N LEU A 68 -12.31 -9.73 -0.13
CA LEU A 68 -10.95 -9.32 -0.47
C LEU A 68 -10.23 -8.69 0.73
N VAL A 69 -9.14 -9.31 1.18
CA VAL A 69 -8.24 -8.74 2.20
C VAL A 69 -7.08 -8.05 1.52
N LEU A 70 -7.17 -6.72 1.42
CA LEU A 70 -6.09 -5.89 0.93
C LEU A 70 -4.99 -5.73 1.99
N LEU A 71 -3.74 -5.86 1.58
CA LEU A 71 -2.57 -5.58 2.41
C LEU A 71 -1.97 -4.19 2.08
N LYS A 72 -1.01 -3.77 2.91
CA LYS A 72 -0.23 -2.51 2.80
C LYS A 72 -1.00 -1.21 3.11
N ASP A 73 -0.22 -0.15 3.28
CA ASP A 73 -0.64 1.14 3.85
C ASP A 73 -1.69 1.91 3.02
N PHE A 74 -1.81 1.62 1.71
CA PHE A 74 -2.77 2.32 0.86
C PHE A 74 -4.23 2.03 1.25
N THR A 75 -4.47 0.93 1.96
CA THR A 75 -5.78 0.54 2.50
C THR A 75 -6.32 1.56 3.48
N LEU A 76 -5.47 2.13 4.34
CA LEU A 76 -5.86 3.13 5.32
C LEU A 76 -6.25 4.45 4.64
N TYR A 77 -5.49 4.86 3.61
CA TYR A 77 -5.89 5.99 2.77
C TYR A 77 -7.21 5.71 2.05
N GLY A 78 -7.38 4.52 1.45
CA GLY A 78 -8.60 4.14 0.76
C GLY A 78 -9.85 4.14 1.65
N ARG A 79 -9.68 3.87 2.96
CA ARG A 79 -10.77 3.92 3.96
C ARG A 79 -11.06 5.32 4.50
N THR A 80 -10.03 6.15 4.70
CA THR A 80 -10.16 7.43 5.43
C THR A 80 -10.18 8.65 4.53
N GLY A 81 -9.58 8.58 3.35
CA GLY A 81 -9.32 9.74 2.49
C GLY A 81 -8.32 10.75 3.05
N ASP A 82 -7.73 10.55 4.23
CA ASP A 82 -6.78 11.50 4.83
C ASP A 82 -5.42 11.41 4.11
N PRO A 83 -4.94 12.49 3.47
CA PRO A 83 -3.62 12.52 2.82
C PRO A 83 -2.45 12.17 3.75
N ALA A 84 -2.59 12.24 5.08
CA ALA A 84 -1.56 11.79 6.02
C ALA A 84 -1.32 10.27 5.98
N HIS A 85 -2.32 9.49 5.58
CA HIS A 85 -2.22 8.05 5.38
C HIS A 85 -1.70 7.68 3.99
N LEU A 86 -1.42 8.67 3.13
CA LEU A 86 -0.86 8.41 1.82
C LEU A 86 0.56 7.85 1.96
N ARG A 87 0.78 6.67 1.39
CA ARG A 87 2.08 5.99 1.35
C ARG A 87 2.31 5.40 -0.04
N ARG A 88 3.56 5.44 -0.49
CA ARG A 88 3.98 4.84 -1.76
C ARG A 88 4.06 3.33 -1.58
N SER A 89 3.24 2.58 -2.31
CA SER A 89 3.45 1.15 -2.64
C SER A 89 3.85 0.98 -4.11
N GLY A 90 4.45 -0.13 -4.50
CA GLY A 90 4.72 -0.46 -5.91
C GLY A 90 3.61 -1.30 -6.57
N ASP A 91 2.83 -1.95 -5.74
CA ASP A 91 2.10 -3.18 -6.01
C ASP A 91 0.74 -3.15 -5.30
N LEU A 92 -0.12 -4.09 -5.68
CA LEU A 92 -1.37 -4.43 -5.00
C LEU A 92 -1.22 -5.81 -4.36
N ASP A 93 -1.26 -5.86 -3.04
CA ASP A 93 -1.12 -7.09 -2.29
C ASP A 93 -2.45 -7.52 -1.71
N VAL A 94 -2.76 -8.80 -1.89
CA VAL A 94 -4.02 -9.38 -1.45
C VAL A 94 -3.76 -10.69 -0.74
N VAL A 95 -4.56 -10.99 0.29
CA VAL A 95 -4.63 -12.32 0.90
C VAL A 95 -5.96 -12.93 0.55
N SER A 96 -5.91 -14.19 0.15
CA SER A 96 -7.09 -15.01 -0.11
C SER A 96 -6.90 -16.39 0.50
N ASP A 97 -7.99 -16.96 1.02
CA ASP A 97 -8.07 -18.38 1.34
C ASP A 97 -8.26 -19.25 0.10
N GLU A 98 -8.66 -18.64 -1.02
CA GLU A 98 -8.77 -19.25 -2.35
C GLU A 98 -7.84 -18.53 -3.36
N PRO A 99 -6.50 -18.57 -3.19
CA PRO A 99 -5.58 -17.81 -4.03
C PRO A 99 -5.50 -18.31 -5.48
N GLN A 100 -5.86 -19.57 -5.73
CA GLN A 100 -5.98 -20.12 -7.09
C GLN A 100 -7.13 -19.46 -7.87
N GLN A 101 -8.30 -19.31 -7.26
CA GLN A 101 -9.44 -18.63 -7.90
C GLN A 101 -9.08 -17.20 -8.30
N TRP A 102 -8.28 -16.52 -7.48
CA TRP A 102 -7.73 -15.19 -7.79
C TRP A 102 -6.85 -15.20 -9.02
N ALA A 103 -5.87 -16.09 -9.07
CA ALA A 103 -4.97 -16.21 -10.21
C ALA A 103 -5.76 -16.49 -11.50
N ASP A 104 -6.68 -17.45 -11.47
CA ASP A 104 -7.49 -17.82 -12.63
C ASP A 104 -8.39 -16.66 -13.10
N THR A 105 -8.93 -15.88 -12.17
CA THR A 105 -9.76 -14.71 -12.47
C THR A 105 -8.94 -13.60 -13.11
N LEU A 106 -7.81 -13.25 -12.50
CA LEU A 106 -6.93 -12.20 -13.03
C LEU A 106 -6.36 -12.60 -14.40
N THR A 107 -5.97 -13.86 -14.59
CA THR A 107 -5.49 -14.36 -15.88
C THR A 107 -6.56 -14.27 -16.98
N ARG A 108 -7.82 -14.58 -16.67
CA ARG A 108 -8.93 -14.39 -17.63
C ARG A 108 -9.15 -12.92 -18.01
N GLU A 109 -8.87 -12.01 -17.09
CA GLU A 109 -8.95 -10.55 -17.33
C GLU A 109 -7.66 -9.99 -17.96
N GLY A 110 -6.74 -10.85 -18.41
CA GLY A 110 -5.56 -10.48 -19.19
C GLY A 110 -4.30 -10.23 -18.38
N PHE A 111 -4.28 -10.60 -17.09
CA PHE A 111 -3.07 -10.52 -16.28
C PHE A 111 -2.14 -11.68 -16.61
N VAL A 112 -0.84 -11.39 -16.66
CA VAL A 112 0.19 -12.38 -16.99
C VAL A 112 0.92 -12.77 -15.70
N PRO A 113 0.97 -14.07 -15.36
CA PRO A 113 1.79 -14.53 -14.24
C PRO A 113 3.26 -14.14 -14.44
N GLU A 114 3.88 -13.65 -13.37
CA GLU A 114 5.32 -13.44 -13.31
C GLU A 114 5.98 -14.72 -12.77
N GLY A 115 7.27 -14.92 -13.08
CA GLY A 115 8.01 -16.17 -12.88
C GLY A 115 8.22 -16.60 -11.42
N GLU A 116 9.41 -17.12 -11.10
CA GLU A 116 9.69 -17.72 -9.78
C GLU A 116 9.31 -16.79 -8.60
N LEU A 117 8.72 -17.41 -7.58
CA LEU A 117 8.30 -16.74 -6.35
C LEU A 117 9.45 -16.79 -5.35
N ASP A 118 9.78 -15.65 -4.76
CA ASP A 118 10.89 -15.53 -3.81
C ASP A 118 10.48 -15.88 -2.37
N THR A 119 9.18 -15.96 -2.08
CA THR A 119 8.64 -16.02 -0.72
C THR A 119 7.60 -17.13 -0.57
N LEU A 120 7.64 -17.89 0.53
CA LEU A 120 6.79 -19.07 0.77
C LEU A 120 5.30 -18.75 0.97
N ASP A 121 4.95 -17.51 1.33
CA ASP A 121 3.57 -17.06 1.55
C ASP A 121 2.90 -16.50 0.30
N GLU A 122 3.69 -16.06 -0.66
CA GLU A 122 3.23 -15.66 -1.98
C GLU A 122 2.77 -16.88 -2.78
N TYR A 123 1.50 -16.86 -3.24
CA TYR A 123 0.96 -17.88 -4.12
C TYR A 123 1.28 -17.58 -5.60
N CYS A 124 1.15 -16.32 -6.02
CA CYS A 124 1.58 -15.88 -7.33
C CYS A 124 1.77 -14.35 -7.40
N ARG A 125 2.56 -13.92 -8.38
CA ARG A 125 2.66 -12.52 -8.82
C ARG A 125 2.07 -12.44 -10.22
N LEU A 126 1.25 -11.44 -10.51
CA LEU A 126 0.73 -11.19 -11.84
C LEU A 126 0.90 -9.72 -12.24
N ARG A 127 1.16 -9.49 -13.53
CA ARG A 127 1.22 -8.16 -14.12
C ARG A 127 -0.02 -7.87 -14.94
N SER A 128 -0.66 -6.74 -14.68
CA SER A 128 -1.78 -6.23 -15.47
C SER A 128 -1.33 -5.76 -16.86
N PRO A 129 -2.25 -5.60 -17.82
CA PRO A 129 -1.94 -5.04 -19.14
C PRO A 129 -1.32 -3.64 -19.12
N ASP A 130 -1.62 -2.83 -18.09
CA ASP A 130 -1.06 -1.49 -17.88
C ASP A 130 0.21 -1.48 -17.01
N GLY A 131 0.76 -2.66 -16.70
CA GLY A 131 2.07 -2.84 -16.07
C GLY A 131 2.07 -2.77 -14.54
N HIS A 132 0.91 -2.85 -13.90
CA HIS A 132 0.77 -2.93 -12.44
C HIS A 132 0.93 -4.36 -11.95
N GLN A 133 1.68 -4.52 -10.86
CA GLN A 133 1.90 -5.81 -10.22
C GLN A 133 0.83 -6.08 -9.14
N VAL A 134 0.29 -7.28 -9.15
CA VAL A 134 -0.61 -7.83 -8.13
C VAL A 134 0.05 -9.04 -7.52
N GLU A 135 0.18 -9.06 -6.20
CA GLU A 135 0.72 -10.17 -5.43
C GLU A 135 -0.41 -10.85 -4.66
N VAL A 136 -0.64 -12.13 -4.94
CA VAL A 136 -1.64 -12.95 -4.26
C VAL A 136 -0.93 -13.80 -3.23
N HIS A 137 -1.29 -13.61 -1.97
CA HIS A 137 -0.73 -14.31 -0.82
C HIS A 137 -1.72 -15.39 -0.33
N SER A 138 -1.19 -16.57 -0.04
CA SER A 138 -1.97 -17.71 0.49
C SER A 138 -2.20 -17.60 2.00
N HIS A 139 -1.31 -16.91 2.70
CA HIS A 139 -1.40 -16.63 4.13
C HIS A 139 -0.56 -15.40 4.47
N VAL A 140 -0.76 -14.84 5.66
CA VAL A 140 0.16 -13.84 6.23
C VAL A 140 0.61 -14.36 7.58
N ARG A 141 1.93 -14.46 7.76
CA ARG A 141 2.50 -14.73 9.08
C ARG A 141 2.35 -13.47 9.92
N VAL A 142 1.42 -13.50 10.88
CA VAL A 142 1.31 -12.43 11.89
C VAL A 142 2.51 -12.59 12.83
N PRO A 143 3.46 -11.62 12.86
CA PRO A 143 4.57 -11.67 13.78
C PRO A 143 4.00 -11.64 15.20
N ARG A 144 4.49 -12.55 16.05
CA ARG A 144 4.22 -12.48 17.49
C ARG A 144 5.36 -11.71 18.14
N LEU A 145 5.03 -10.87 19.12
CA LEU A 145 6.06 -10.31 19.98
C LEU A 145 6.83 -11.46 20.64
N PRO A 146 8.17 -11.36 20.73
CA PRO A 146 8.95 -12.34 21.48
C PRO A 146 8.42 -12.47 22.91
N ASP A 147 8.52 -13.67 23.48
CA ASP A 147 8.18 -13.90 24.87
C ASP A 147 8.95 -12.91 25.77
N GLY A 148 8.24 -12.20 26.65
CA GLY A 148 8.82 -11.20 27.54
C GLY A 148 8.76 -9.75 27.05
N VAL A 149 8.33 -9.48 25.82
CA VAL A 149 8.00 -8.10 25.37
C VAL A 149 6.55 -7.79 25.75
N HIS A 150 6.36 -6.82 26.63
CA HIS A 150 5.04 -6.39 27.07
C HIS A 150 4.45 -5.35 26.09
N PRO A 151 3.12 -5.30 25.87
CA PRO A 151 2.51 -4.29 24.99
C PRO A 151 2.88 -2.84 25.31
N SER A 152 3.20 -2.53 26.58
CA SER A 152 3.70 -1.21 26.98
C SER A 152 5.05 -0.85 26.38
N ASP A 153 5.89 -1.84 26.08
CA ASP A 153 7.21 -1.65 25.47
C ASP A 153 7.09 -1.23 24.00
N CYS A 154 5.89 -1.37 23.43
CA CYS A 154 5.53 -0.94 22.08
C CYS A 154 4.71 0.37 22.10
N ASP A 155 4.60 1.07 23.24
CA ASP A 155 3.83 2.32 23.31
C ASP A 155 4.51 3.40 22.44
N PRO A 156 3.87 3.87 21.36
CA PRO A 156 4.45 4.87 20.47
C PRO A 156 4.74 6.20 21.17
N ARG A 157 4.11 6.47 22.34
CA ARG A 157 4.41 7.66 23.15
C ARG A 157 5.76 7.57 23.85
N LEU A 158 6.25 6.36 24.14
CA LEU A 158 7.56 6.11 24.75
C LEU A 158 8.69 6.09 23.70
N HIS A 159 8.34 5.91 22.42
CA HIS A 159 9.27 5.90 21.29
C HIS A 159 8.77 6.83 20.18
N PRO A 160 8.72 8.16 20.41
CA PRO A 160 8.04 9.10 19.52
C PRO A 160 8.68 9.27 18.13
N GLY A 161 9.88 8.70 17.91
CA GLY A 161 10.64 8.83 16.67
C GLY A 161 11.10 10.27 16.45
N ASP A 162 12.34 10.55 16.86
CA ASP A 162 13.00 11.83 16.60
C ASP A 162 13.35 12.01 15.12
#